data_AF-A0A3C0B8W1-F1
#
_entry.id   AF-A0A3C0B8W1-F1
#
_cell.length_a   1.000
_cell.length_b   1.000
_cell.length_c   1.000
_cell.angle_alpha   90.00
_cell.angle_beta   90.00
_cell.angle_gamma   90.00
#
_symmetry.space_group_name_H-M   'P 1'
#
loop_
_entity.id
_entity.type
_entity.pdbx_description
1 polymer ?
#
loop_
_entity_poly.entity_id
_entity_poly.type
_entity_poly.pdbx_seq_one_letter_code
_entity_poly.pdbx_strand_id
1 'polypeptide(L)'
;MKRNIILFYAFLWFLPVFAQSDSTVTRIIEIARTDNRTMQHLDVLCNRFGGRLVGSDAYENAANWAASKFREWGMQVEMDEVGSVPVGFNRGPWFGRMMGEES
;
A
#
# COMPACT_ATOMS: atom_id res chain seq x y z
N MET A 1 -19.43 -43.64 -41.64
CA MET A 1 -19.96 -42.42 -40.99
C MET A 1 -19.73 -42.38 -39.47
N LYS A 2 -20.08 -43.44 -38.71
CA LYS A 2 -19.94 -43.46 -37.24
C LYS A 2 -18.51 -43.30 -36.69
N ARG A 3 -17.49 -43.84 -37.38
CA ARG A 3 -16.06 -43.73 -36.99
C ARG A 3 -15.52 -42.29 -37.08
N ASN A 4 -15.95 -41.53 -38.08
CA ASN A 4 -15.52 -40.14 -38.26
C ASN A 4 -16.18 -39.21 -37.23
N ILE A 5 -17.39 -39.56 -36.78
CA ILE A 5 -18.09 -38.84 -35.71
C ILE A 5 -17.37 -39.04 -34.37
N ILE A 6 -16.94 -40.27 -34.07
CA ILE A 6 -16.19 -40.57 -32.83
C ILE A 6 -14.84 -39.83 -32.80
N LEU A 7 -14.12 -39.79 -33.93
CA LEU A 7 -12.87 -39.04 -34.05
C LEU A 7 -13.07 -37.53 -33.87
N PHE A 8 -14.22 -37.00 -34.32
CA PHE A 8 -14.56 -35.58 -34.16
C PHE A 8 -14.86 -35.21 -32.70
N TYR A 9 -15.61 -36.07 -31.98
CA TYR A 9 -15.87 -35.87 -30.55
C TYR A 9 -14.60 -36.05 -29.69
N ALA A 10 -13.72 -36.99 -30.06
CA ALA A 10 -12.41 -37.12 -29.41
C ALA A 10 -11.56 -35.85 -29.60
N PHE A 11 -11.59 -35.25 -30.80
CA PHE A 11 -10.86 -34.00 -31.08
C PHE A 11 -11.39 -32.80 -30.28
N LEU A 12 -12.70 -32.69 -30.10
CA LEU A 12 -13.31 -31.64 -29.26
C LEU A 12 -12.91 -31.74 -27.78
N TRP A 13 -12.63 -32.95 -27.29
CA TRP A 13 -12.18 -33.20 -25.91
C TRP A 13 -10.72 -32.80 -25.65
N PHE A 14 -9.91 -32.68 -26.72
CA PHE A 14 -8.50 -32.25 -26.65
C PHE A 14 -8.30 -30.75 -26.82
N LEU A 15 -9.36 -29.95 -26.96
CA LEU A 15 -9.23 -28.50 -27.03
C LEU A 15 -8.76 -27.97 -25.67
N PRO A 16 -7.59 -27.31 -25.59
CA PRO A 16 -7.15 -26.68 -24.35
C PRO A 16 -8.14 -25.57 -23.99
N VAL A 17 -8.79 -25.71 -22.85
CA VAL A 17 -9.59 -24.64 -22.26
C VAL A 17 -8.61 -23.60 -21.74
N PHE A 18 -8.37 -22.55 -22.52
CA PHE A 18 -7.61 -21.39 -22.04
C PHE A 18 -8.40 -20.74 -20.90
N ALA A 19 -7.79 -20.63 -19.72
CA ALA A 19 -8.37 -19.87 -18.61
C ALA A 19 -8.55 -18.41 -19.06
N GLN A 20 -9.76 -17.86 -18.89
CA GLN A 20 -10.02 -16.45 -19.17
C GLN A 20 -9.20 -15.59 -18.21
N SER A 21 -8.24 -14.83 -18.73
CA SER A 21 -7.61 -13.76 -17.95
C SER A 21 -8.64 -12.66 -17.73
N ASP A 22 -9.00 -12.41 -16.48
CA ASP A 22 -9.93 -11.34 -16.11
C ASP A 22 -9.35 -9.98 -16.55
N SER A 23 -10.07 -9.29 -17.45
CA SER A 23 -9.70 -7.97 -17.95
C SER A 23 -9.49 -6.95 -16.83
N THR A 24 -10.19 -7.11 -15.70
CA THR A 24 -10.05 -6.28 -14.50
C THR A 24 -8.66 -6.47 -13.89
N VAL A 25 -8.23 -7.73 -13.74
CA VAL A 25 -6.90 -8.06 -13.21
C VAL A 25 -5.80 -7.53 -14.12
N THR A 26 -5.94 -7.70 -15.44
CA THR A 26 -5.00 -7.14 -16.42
C THR A 26 -4.91 -5.62 -16.29
N ARG A 27 -6.04 -4.94 -16.14
CA ARG A 27 -6.08 -3.48 -15.99
C ARG A 27 -5.44 -3.00 -14.68
N ILE A 28 -5.67 -3.70 -13.57
CA ILE A 28 -5.02 -3.40 -12.28
C ILE A 28 -3.49 -3.50 -12.42
N ILE A 29 -3.00 -4.58 -13.03
CA ILE A 29 -1.56 -4.77 -13.27
C ILE A 29 -0.99 -3.69 -14.17
N GLU A 30 -1.71 -3.31 -15.24
CA GLU A 30 -1.28 -2.24 -16.15
C GLU A 30 -1.15 -0.89 -15.43
N ILE A 31 -2.14 -0.51 -14.62
CA ILE A 31 -2.09 0.72 -13.81
C ILE A 31 -0.93 0.65 -12.81
N ALA A 32 -0.73 -0.49 -12.14
CA ALA A 32 0.38 -0.68 -11.20
C ALA A 32 1.77 -0.57 -11.86
N ARG A 33 1.88 -0.72 -13.18
CA ARG A 33 3.13 -0.54 -13.93
C ARG A 33 3.26 0.85 -14.56
N THR A 34 2.16 1.49 -14.94
CA THR A 34 2.16 2.73 -15.72
C THR A 34 1.87 3.99 -14.89
N ASP A 35 1.07 3.90 -13.83
CA ASP A 35 0.72 5.01 -12.91
C ASP A 35 0.88 4.58 -11.44
N ASN A 36 2.06 4.05 -11.10
CA ASN A 36 2.37 3.70 -9.72
C ASN A 36 2.80 4.93 -8.92
N ARG A 37 2.07 5.26 -7.85
CA ARG A 37 2.35 6.41 -6.96
C ARG A 37 2.94 6.02 -5.60
N THR A 38 3.30 4.75 -5.40
CA THR A 38 3.79 4.22 -4.12
C THR A 38 4.97 5.02 -3.57
N MET A 39 5.95 5.35 -4.43
CA MET A 39 7.13 6.11 -4.00
C MET A 39 6.81 7.54 -3.60
N GLN A 40 5.80 8.17 -4.23
CA GLN A 40 5.34 9.51 -3.86
C GLN A 40 4.69 9.50 -2.48
N HIS A 41 3.85 8.51 -2.19
CA HIS A 41 3.25 8.34 -0.87
C HIS A 41 4.29 8.00 0.20
N LEU A 42 5.27 7.15 -0.14
CA LEU A 42 6.37 6.80 0.74
C LEU A 42 7.23 8.02 1.10
N ASP A 43 7.53 8.89 0.14
CA ASP A 43 8.26 10.13 0.40
C ASP A 43 7.56 11.03 1.42
N VAL A 44 6.22 11.19 1.29
CA VAL A 44 5.45 11.96 2.27
C VAL A 44 5.54 11.34 3.67
N LEU A 45 5.35 10.03 3.78
CA LEU A 45 5.39 9.36 5.07
C LEU A 45 6.80 9.40 5.69
N CYS A 46 7.83 9.05 4.93
CA CYS A 46 9.18 8.85 5.47
C CYS A 46 10.00 10.13 5.55
N ASN A 47 9.90 11.04 4.58
CA ASN A 47 10.77 12.21 4.51
C ASN A 47 10.09 13.48 5.01
N ARG A 48 8.77 13.61 4.85
CA ARG A 48 8.03 14.80 5.32
C ARG A 48 7.54 14.65 6.75
N PHE A 49 6.92 13.53 7.11
CA PHE A 49 6.52 13.28 8.51
C PHE A 49 7.64 12.67 9.35
N GLY A 50 8.39 11.70 8.80
CA GLY A 50 9.50 11.08 9.52
C GLY A 50 9.05 10.01 10.53
N GLY A 51 9.67 9.99 11.71
CA GLY A 51 9.41 9.00 12.75
C GLY A 51 8.02 9.15 13.38
N ARG A 52 7.13 8.20 13.11
CA ARG A 52 5.72 8.20 13.55
C ARG A 52 5.53 7.35 14.81
N LEU A 53 6.17 7.76 15.91
CA LEU A 53 6.00 7.10 17.20
C LEU A 53 4.56 7.31 17.70
N VAL A 54 3.95 6.28 18.28
CA VAL A 54 2.63 6.41 18.93
C VAL A 54 2.67 7.52 19.99
N GLY A 55 1.68 8.42 19.96
CA GLY A 55 1.64 9.59 20.85
C GLY A 55 2.46 10.79 20.40
N SER A 56 3.09 10.74 19.23
CA SER A 56 3.76 11.90 18.62
C SER A 56 2.84 12.63 17.62
N ASP A 57 3.11 13.92 17.39
CA ASP A 57 2.36 14.71 16.41
C ASP A 57 2.59 14.17 14.99
N ALA A 58 3.77 13.63 14.72
CA ALA A 58 4.11 13.03 13.42
C ALA A 58 3.22 11.83 13.10
N TYR A 59 2.89 11.01 14.11
CA TYR A 59 1.94 9.90 13.94
C TYR A 59 0.54 10.41 13.61
N GLU A 60 0.02 11.34 14.40
CA GLU A 60 -1.34 11.87 14.25
C GLU A 60 -1.53 12.54 12.87
N ASN A 61 -0.56 13.36 12.47
CA ASN A 61 -0.59 14.03 11.16
C ASN A 61 -0.51 13.02 10.00
N ALA A 62 0.29 11.96 10.13
CA ALA A 62 0.40 10.93 9.11
C ALA A 62 -0.88 10.08 9.01
N ALA A 63 -1.51 9.77 10.14
CA ALA A 63 -2.78 9.05 10.19
C ALA A 63 -3.90 9.86 9.51
N ASN A 64 -4.01 11.15 9.84
CA ASN A 64 -4.95 12.06 9.21
C ASN A 64 -4.69 12.24 7.70
N TRP A 65 -3.43 12.31 7.29
CA TRP A 65 -3.06 12.36 5.87
C TRP A 65 -3.45 11.08 5.12
N ALA A 66 -3.23 9.90 5.71
CA ALA A 66 -3.65 8.64 5.11
C ALA A 66 -5.18 8.59 4.96
N ALA A 67 -5.92 9.00 6.00
CA ALA A 67 -7.37 9.11 5.96
C ALA A 67 -7.86 10.06 4.86
N SER A 68 -7.19 11.21 4.67
CA SER A 68 -7.53 12.15 3.60
C SER A 68 -7.33 11.53 2.21
N LYS A 69 -6.26 10.74 2.00
CA LYS A 69 -6.02 10.06 0.73
C LYS A 69 -7.07 9.02 0.40
N PHE A 70 -7.48 8.22 1.38
CA PHE A 70 -8.56 7.26 1.18
C PHE A 70 -9.89 7.95 0.83
N ARG A 71 -10.20 9.10 1.46
CA ARG A 71 -11.38 9.90 1.10
C ARG A 71 -11.28 10.48 -0.31
N GLU A 72 -10.11 10.99 -0.71
CA GLU A 72 -9.86 11.49 -2.07
C GLU A 72 -10.07 10.39 -3.14
N TRP A 73 -9.79 9.13 -2.81
CA TRP A 73 -10.04 7.98 -3.70
C TRP A 73 -11.50 7.51 -3.70
N GLY A 74 -12.39 8.18 -2.95
CA GLY A 74 -13.81 7.89 -2.91
C GLY A 74 -14.21 6.79 -1.93
N MET A 75 -13.35 6.44 -0.97
CA MET A 75 -13.65 5.44 0.06
C MET A 75 -14.44 6.07 1.22
N GLN A 76 -15.29 5.28 1.88
CA GLN A 76 -15.80 5.62 3.21
C GLN A 76 -14.68 5.39 4.23
N VAL A 77 -14.40 6.39 5.06
CA VAL A 77 -13.26 6.38 5.97
C VAL A 77 -13.69 6.73 7.38
N GLU A 78 -13.47 5.79 8.28
CA GLU A 78 -13.65 5.91 9.73
C GLU A 78 -12.28 5.69 10.39
N MET A 79 -11.99 6.46 11.44
CA MET A 79 -10.75 6.36 12.20
C MET A 79 -11.08 5.77 13.56
N ASP A 80 -10.72 4.50 13.76
CA ASP A 80 -10.99 3.80 15.02
C ASP A 80 -9.95 4.16 16.08
N GLU A 81 -10.43 4.50 17.28
CA GLU A 81 -9.56 4.74 18.43
C GLU A 81 -8.99 3.40 18.94
N VAL A 82 -7.66 3.30 18.97
CA VAL A 82 -6.95 2.09 19.44
C VAL A 82 -6.57 2.17 20.92
N GLY A 83 -6.62 3.37 21.50
CA GLY A 83 -6.36 3.65 22.91
C GLY A 83 -5.67 5.00 23.15
N SER A 84 -5.49 5.35 24.41
CA SER A 84 -4.88 6.61 24.83
C SER A 84 -3.49 6.40 25.44
N VAL A 85 -2.55 7.28 25.12
CA VAL A 85 -1.31 7.43 25.88
C VAL A 85 -1.43 8.61 26.84
N PRO A 86 -0.94 8.52 28.09
CA PRO A 86 -1.13 9.57 29.09
C PRO A 86 -0.31 10.83 28.79
N VAL A 87 0.79 10.70 28.02
CA VAL A 87 1.66 11.80 27.62
C VAL A 87 2.05 11.64 26.15
N GLY A 88 2.01 12.75 25.41
CA GLY A 88 2.57 12.82 24.06
C GLY A 88 4.08 12.97 24.11
N PHE A 89 4.78 12.41 23.11
CA PHE A 89 6.23 12.53 23.01
C PHE A 89 6.64 13.03 21.62
N ASN A 90 7.19 14.24 21.58
CA ASN A 90 7.82 14.80 20.39
C ASN A 90 9.30 15.03 20.70
N ARG A 91 10.18 14.33 19.96
CA ARG A 91 11.62 14.45 20.17
C ARG A 91 12.11 15.78 19.60
N GLY A 92 12.67 16.61 20.47
CA GLY A 92 13.40 17.82 20.07
C GLY A 92 14.77 17.51 19.44
N PRO A 93 15.48 18.55 18.98
CA PRO A 93 16.83 18.37 18.48
C PRO A 93 17.75 17.84 19.60
N TRP A 94 18.72 17.02 19.21
CA TRP A 94 19.72 16.46 20.11
C TRP A 94 21.11 16.83 19.60
N PHE A 95 21.97 17.28 20.51
CA PHE A 95 23.33 17.71 20.20
C PHE A 95 24.28 17.04 21.18
N GLY A 96 25.46 16.66 20.70
CA GLY A 96 26.53 16.11 21.53
C GLY A 96 27.89 16.65 21.07
N ARG A 97 28.81 16.83 22.02
CA ARG A 97 30.20 17.21 21.76
C ARG A 97 31.11 16.42 22.68
N MET A 98 32.30 16.06 22.20
CA MET A 98 33.36 15.47 23.03
C MET A 98 34.02 16.55 23.91
N MET A 99 34.13 16.27 25.20
CA MET A 99 34.84 17.13 26.17
C MET A 99 36.26 16.59 26.35
N GLY A 100 37.27 17.47 26.37
CA GLY A 100 38.66 17.11 26.68
C GLY A 100 38.93 17.11 28.18
N GLU A 101 40.09 16.63 28.63
CA GLU A 101 40.44 16.52 30.06
C GLU A 101 40.45 17.87 30.82
N GLU A 102 40.60 19.00 30.12
CA GLU A 102 40.63 20.35 30.72
C GLU A 102 39.28 21.10 30.63
N SER A 103 38.16 20.40 30.45
CA SER A 103 36.82 21.00 30.34
C SER A 103 36.17 21.33 31.69
#